data_AF-A0AAW6DZZ9-F1
#
_entry.id   AF-A0AAW6DZZ9-F1
#
_cell.length_a   1.000
_cell.length_b   1.000
_cell.length_c   1.000
_cell.angle_alpha   90.00
_cell.angle_beta   90.00
_cell.angle_gamma   90.00
#
_symmetry.space_group_name_H-M   'P 1'
#
loop_
_entity.id
_entity.type
_entity.pdbx_description
1 polymer ?
#
loop_
_entity_poly.entity_id
_entity_poly.type
_entity_poly.pdbx_seq_one_letter_code
_entity_poly.pdbx_strand_id
1 'polypeptide(L)'
;MNEPIYFSKIQFVEGFIYNEPRSVIFIDLLKRELSYQVYSWKRNMPTIQGEKKDEEWERLTGKEEIYPFTAPAKMIRSGKNGFQTTLIPDESFVKNVEFSYGLHLDQRQYEDLLPYCNAIDFEPYRNRTMSMDDEGFIGYRDEIKVSFCGVTASYIPYIELPMNYYYDEKHIWPSEKLYCYIYQTFLNNDKKLKKWVMGYGALSLLF
;
A
#
# COMPACT_ATOMS: atom_id res chain seq x y z
N MET A 1 15.26 30.21 -17.30
CA MET A 1 14.04 29.51 -16.88
C MET A 1 14.25 28.07 -17.25
N ASN A 2 14.13 27.13 -16.30
CA ASN A 2 14.12 25.72 -16.65
C ASN A 2 12.69 25.37 -17.10
N GLU A 3 12.58 24.65 -18.22
CA GLU A 3 11.30 24.08 -18.64
C GLU A 3 10.82 23.07 -17.57
N PRO A 4 9.50 22.97 -17.31
CA PRO A 4 8.99 22.01 -16.33
C PRO A 4 9.27 20.58 -16.79
N ILE A 5 9.71 19.72 -15.87
CA ILE A 5 9.94 18.30 -16.14
C ILE A 5 8.92 17.52 -15.32
N TYR A 6 7.85 17.09 -15.98
CA TYR A 6 6.81 16.32 -15.31
C TYR A 6 7.26 14.87 -15.05
N PHE A 7 6.74 14.27 -13.98
CA PHE A 7 6.78 12.82 -13.84
C PHE A 7 6.07 12.14 -15.01
N SER A 8 6.50 10.92 -15.33
CA SER A 8 5.79 10.04 -16.25
C SER A 8 4.79 9.14 -15.49
N LYS A 9 5.20 8.67 -14.30
CA LYS A 9 4.41 7.84 -13.40
C LYS A 9 4.67 8.25 -11.96
N ILE A 10 3.60 8.21 -11.16
CA ILE A 10 3.60 8.55 -9.74
C ILE A 10 2.86 7.44 -8.98
N GLN A 11 3.33 7.11 -7.79
CA GLN A 11 2.67 6.20 -6.86
C GLN A 11 2.66 6.81 -5.46
N PHE A 12 1.53 6.71 -4.77
CA PHE A 12 1.45 6.85 -3.33
C PHE A 12 1.13 5.49 -2.72
N VAL A 13 1.85 5.12 -1.67
CA VAL A 13 1.65 3.88 -0.93
C VAL A 13 1.27 4.24 0.50
N GLU A 14 0.07 3.83 0.90
CA GLU A 14 -0.44 3.97 2.26
C GLU A 14 -0.40 2.60 2.94
N GLY A 15 0.22 2.51 4.11
CA GLY A 15 0.35 1.27 4.88
C GLY A 15 0.23 1.51 6.38
N PHE A 16 -0.12 0.46 7.13
CA PHE A 16 -0.06 0.52 8.59
C PHE A 16 1.37 0.28 9.09
N ILE A 17 1.61 0.48 10.39
CA ILE A 17 2.93 0.41 11.06
C ILE A 17 3.78 -0.81 10.64
N TYR A 18 3.16 -1.97 10.36
CA TYR A 18 3.80 -3.22 9.93
C TYR A 18 4.24 -3.29 8.45
N ASN A 19 4.37 -2.16 7.76
CA ASN A 19 4.89 -2.00 6.39
C ASN A 19 4.06 -2.61 5.25
N GLU A 20 2.99 -3.36 5.54
CA GLU A 20 2.12 -3.90 4.49
C GLU A 20 1.21 -2.81 3.88
N PRO A 21 1.22 -2.59 2.55
CA PRO A 21 0.45 -1.53 1.92
C PRO A 21 -1.05 -1.84 1.98
N ARG A 22 -1.79 -0.99 2.67
CA ARG A 22 -3.26 -0.97 2.77
C ARG A 22 -3.87 -0.46 1.48
N SER A 23 -3.37 0.67 0.96
CA SER A 23 -3.88 1.25 -0.28
C SER A 23 -2.76 1.82 -1.15
N VAL A 24 -3.03 1.90 -2.45
CA VAL A 24 -2.12 2.48 -3.45
C VAL A 24 -2.92 3.40 -4.35
N ILE A 25 -2.42 4.63 -4.53
CA ILE A 25 -2.79 5.50 -5.63
C ILE A 25 -1.68 5.36 -6.67
N PHE A 26 -2.03 5.19 -7.94
CA PHE A 26 -1.07 5.19 -9.04
C PHE A 26 -1.58 6.07 -10.19
N ILE A 27 -0.69 6.89 -10.75
CA ILE A 27 -0.98 7.79 -11.86
C ILE A 27 0.01 7.51 -12.99
N ASP A 28 -0.50 7.27 -14.20
CA ASP A 28 0.26 7.28 -15.45
C ASP A 28 -0.09 8.55 -16.22
N LEU A 29 0.81 9.55 -16.17
CA LEU A 29 0.60 10.87 -16.77
C LEU A 29 0.73 10.85 -18.29
N LEU A 30 1.34 9.82 -18.87
CA LEU A 30 1.41 9.64 -20.33
C LEU A 30 0.09 9.10 -20.87
N LYS A 31 -0.57 8.22 -20.12
CA LYS A 31 -1.89 7.67 -20.47
C LYS A 31 -3.07 8.46 -19.93
N ARG A 32 -2.83 9.41 -19.00
CA ARG A 32 -3.85 10.14 -18.25
C ARG A 32 -4.74 9.22 -17.41
N GLU A 33 -4.13 8.19 -16.83
CA GLU A 33 -4.83 7.20 -16.01
C GLU A 33 -4.52 7.44 -14.53
N LEU A 34 -5.56 7.46 -13.70
CA LEU A 34 -5.45 7.40 -12.24
C LEU A 34 -6.13 6.11 -11.77
N SER A 35 -5.47 5.37 -10.89
CA SER A 35 -6.02 4.19 -10.24
C SER A 35 -5.87 4.25 -8.73
N TYR A 36 -6.84 3.69 -8.03
CA TYR A 36 -6.84 3.53 -6.58
C TYR A 36 -7.18 2.09 -6.24
N GLN A 37 -6.31 1.44 -5.46
CA GLN A 37 -6.46 0.04 -5.06
C GLN A 37 -6.35 -0.10 -3.55
N VAL A 38 -7.25 -0.90 -2.97
CA VAL A 38 -7.21 -1.28 -1.55
C VAL A 38 -6.96 -2.77 -1.45
N TYR A 39 -6.05 -3.12 -0.56
CA TYR A 39 -5.60 -4.47 -0.34
C TYR A 39 -5.95 -4.93 1.07
N SER A 40 -6.31 -6.20 1.20
CA SER A 40 -6.25 -6.89 2.48
C SER A 40 -5.15 -7.93 2.48
N TRP A 41 -4.50 -8.00 3.64
CA TRP A 41 -3.48 -8.97 3.95
C TRP A 41 -4.15 -10.07 4.74
N LYS A 42 -4.77 -11.00 4.01
CA LYS A 42 -5.33 -12.18 4.64
C LYS A 42 -4.17 -13.03 5.13
N ARG A 43 -4.03 -13.12 6.45
CA ARG A 43 -3.26 -14.18 7.09
C ARG A 43 -3.89 -15.49 6.65
N ASN A 44 -3.31 -16.15 5.66
CA ASN A 44 -3.64 -17.54 5.38
C ASN A 44 -3.15 -18.31 6.59
N MET A 45 -4.10 -18.62 7.47
CA MET A 45 -3.80 -19.41 8.64
C MET A 45 -3.31 -20.76 8.18
N PRO A 46 -2.15 -21.19 8.67
CA PRO A 46 -1.88 -22.57 8.95
C PRO A 46 -3.03 -23.57 9.23
N THR A 47 -3.24 -24.60 8.39
CA THR A 47 -4.42 -25.53 8.41
C THR A 47 -4.23 -27.01 7.96
N ILE A 48 -3.06 -27.66 8.16
CA ILE A 48 -2.59 -29.01 7.69
C ILE A 48 -2.98 -29.47 6.25
N GLN A 49 -2.02 -29.64 5.31
CA GLN A 49 -2.24 -30.16 3.94
C GLN A 49 -1.94 -31.65 3.94
N GLY A 50 -2.66 -32.41 3.12
CA GLY A 50 -2.28 -33.78 2.80
C GLY A 50 -3.41 -34.54 2.13
N GLU A 51 -3.19 -35.83 1.96
CA GLU A 51 -4.21 -36.80 1.61
C GLU A 51 -4.44 -37.68 2.83
N LYS A 52 -5.69 -37.82 3.27
CA LYS A 52 -6.06 -38.77 4.32
C LYS A 52 -6.77 -39.95 3.67
N LYS A 53 -6.24 -41.14 3.95
CA LYS A 53 -6.89 -42.41 3.63
C LYS A 53 -7.99 -42.67 4.65
N ASP A 54 -9.16 -43.08 4.19
CA ASP A 54 -10.24 -43.52 5.08
C ASP A 54 -10.03 -45.00 5.45
N GLU A 55 -9.23 -45.22 6.50
CA GLU A 55 -8.94 -46.56 7.04
C GLU A 55 -10.19 -47.31 7.53
N GLU A 56 -11.25 -46.59 7.91
CA GLU A 56 -12.51 -47.20 8.36
C GLU A 56 -13.36 -47.64 7.17
N TRP A 57 -13.43 -46.81 6.12
CA TRP A 57 -14.11 -47.15 4.87
C TRP A 57 -13.40 -48.25 4.08
N GLU A 58 -12.07 -48.25 4.03
CA GLU A 58 -11.29 -49.36 3.44
C GLU A 58 -11.58 -50.66 4.18
N ARG A 59 -11.60 -50.63 5.52
CA ARG A 59 -11.90 -51.81 6.35
C ARG A 59 -13.32 -52.33 6.16
N LEU A 60 -14.28 -51.46 5.88
CA LEU A 60 -15.70 -51.81 5.69
C LEU A 60 -16.04 -52.25 4.27
N THR A 61 -15.35 -51.71 3.25
CA THR A 61 -15.73 -51.89 1.83
C THR A 61 -14.68 -52.59 0.97
N GLY A 62 -13.44 -52.73 1.46
CA GLY A 62 -12.30 -53.23 0.69
C GLY A 62 -11.84 -52.29 -0.42
N LYS A 63 -12.33 -51.04 -0.45
CA LYS A 63 -11.96 -50.03 -1.44
C LYS A 63 -11.17 -48.92 -0.77
N GLU A 64 -10.01 -48.60 -1.35
CA GLU A 64 -9.21 -47.47 -0.96
C GLU A 64 -9.85 -46.17 -1.45
N GLU A 65 -10.18 -45.27 -0.52
CA GLU A 65 -10.68 -43.93 -0.80
C GLU A 65 -9.81 -42.90 -0.06
N ILE A 66 -9.38 -41.89 -0.80
CA ILE A 66 -8.36 -40.92 -0.39
C ILE A 66 -8.91 -39.52 -0.69
N TYR A 67 -8.84 -38.62 0.29
CA TYR A 67 -9.34 -37.25 0.14
C TYR A 67 -8.33 -36.19 0.62
N PRO A 68 -8.28 -35.00 -0.04
CA PRO A 68 -7.34 -33.94 0.30
C PRO A 68 -7.78 -33.03 1.47
N PHE A 69 -6.81 -32.42 2.17
CA PHE A 69 -6.95 -31.33 3.14
C PHE A 69 -5.77 -30.32 3.03
N THR A 70 -5.74 -29.13 3.68
CA THR A 70 -4.87 -27.97 3.27
C THR A 70 -4.25 -27.00 4.35
N ALA A 71 -2.90 -26.95 4.58
CA ALA A 71 -2.04 -26.09 5.49
C ALA A 71 -1.25 -24.89 4.91
N PRO A 72 -0.95 -23.88 5.76
CA PRO A 72 0.43 -23.61 6.33
C PRO A 72 0.70 -24.09 7.82
N ALA A 73 1.75 -23.62 8.57
CA ALA A 73 2.08 -23.59 10.05
C ALA A 73 3.44 -22.91 10.51
N LYS A 74 4.26 -23.41 11.49
CA LYS A 74 5.63 -23.03 12.05
C LYS A 74 6.29 -24.11 13.02
N MET A 75 7.47 -24.75 12.75
CA MET A 75 8.06 -25.97 13.45
C MET A 75 8.15 -25.93 15.01
N ILE A 76 7.59 -26.93 15.71
CA ILE A 76 7.59 -27.04 17.19
C ILE A 76 8.56 -28.12 17.71
N ARG A 77 9.43 -27.75 18.66
CA ARG A 77 10.41 -28.65 19.31
C ARG A 77 9.83 -29.36 20.54
N SER A 78 10.32 -30.58 20.80
CA SER A 78 9.91 -31.38 21.97
C SER A 78 10.30 -30.76 23.31
N GLY A 79 9.37 -30.76 24.26
CA GLY A 79 9.60 -30.39 25.67
C GLY A 79 10.22 -31.50 26.54
N LYS A 80 10.82 -32.54 25.93
CA LYS A 80 11.28 -33.79 26.58
C LYS A 80 10.16 -34.61 27.25
N ASN A 81 8.92 -34.40 26.85
CA ASN A 81 7.70 -35.05 27.35
C ASN A 81 7.14 -36.12 26.37
N GLY A 82 7.99 -36.69 25.51
CA GLY A 82 7.58 -37.65 24.48
C GLY A 82 6.94 -37.02 23.23
N PHE A 83 6.69 -35.70 23.20
CA PHE A 83 6.21 -35.01 22.00
C PHE A 83 7.22 -35.13 20.86
N GLN A 84 6.82 -35.66 19.70
CA GLN A 84 7.65 -35.67 18.49
C GLN A 84 7.75 -34.26 17.90
N THR A 85 8.91 -33.93 17.32
CA THR A 85 9.11 -32.62 16.67
C THR A 85 8.34 -32.61 15.35
N THR A 86 7.34 -31.73 15.24
CA THR A 86 6.45 -31.67 14.08
C THR A 86 6.76 -30.43 13.24
N LEU A 87 6.91 -30.62 11.93
CA LEU A 87 7.07 -29.53 10.98
C LEU A 87 5.71 -28.91 10.68
N ILE A 88 5.66 -27.61 10.91
CA ILE A 88 4.48 -26.77 10.92
C ILE A 88 5.00 -25.65 9.92
N PRO A 89 4.40 -25.36 8.72
CA PRO A 89 5.04 -24.52 7.64
C PRO A 89 4.65 -23.02 7.43
N ASP A 90 5.51 -22.04 7.72
CA ASP A 90 5.28 -20.56 7.88
C ASP A 90 3.95 -19.82 7.54
N GLU A 91 3.63 -18.81 8.38
CA GLU A 91 2.56 -17.82 8.15
C GLU A 91 2.72 -17.10 6.81
N SER A 92 1.77 -17.30 5.89
CA SER A 92 1.72 -16.57 4.61
C SER A 92 0.65 -15.49 4.65
N PHE A 93 1.04 -14.24 4.45
CA PHE A 93 0.11 -13.15 4.18
C PHE A 93 -0.12 -13.08 2.67
N VAL A 94 -1.34 -13.41 2.22
CA VAL A 94 -1.71 -13.28 0.81
C VAL A 94 -2.31 -11.90 0.59
N LYS A 95 -1.63 -11.10 -0.24
CA LYS A 95 -2.12 -9.82 -0.75
C LYS A 95 -3.34 -10.06 -1.65
N ASN A 96 -4.51 -9.65 -1.20
CA ASN A 96 -5.73 -9.67 -2.01
C ASN A 96 -6.13 -8.24 -2.38
N VAL A 97 -6.51 -8.01 -3.64
CA VAL A 97 -7.17 -6.76 -4.04
C VAL A 97 -8.64 -6.85 -3.61
N GLU A 98 -9.03 -6.10 -2.58
CA GLU A 98 -10.44 -6.03 -2.15
C GLU A 98 -11.23 -5.01 -2.97
N PHE A 99 -10.53 -4.00 -3.47
CA PHE A 99 -11.12 -2.96 -4.29
C PHE A 99 -10.12 -2.41 -5.29
N SER A 100 -10.60 -2.13 -6.50
CA SER A 100 -9.85 -1.45 -7.54
C SER A 100 -10.79 -0.45 -8.23
N TYR A 101 -10.32 0.78 -8.36
CA TYR A 101 -10.97 1.85 -9.10
C TYR A 101 -9.97 2.42 -10.12
N GLY A 102 -10.47 2.76 -11.30
CA GLY A 102 -9.70 3.35 -12.37
C GLY A 102 -10.49 4.48 -13.01
N LEU A 103 -9.80 5.58 -13.31
CA LEU A 103 -10.32 6.78 -13.93
C LEU A 103 -9.37 7.15 -15.08
N HIS A 104 -9.93 7.44 -16.25
CA HIS A 104 -9.22 8.17 -17.29
C HIS A 104 -9.53 9.66 -17.09
N LEU A 105 -8.50 10.47 -16.93
CA LEU A 105 -8.62 11.91 -16.68
C LEU A 105 -9.04 12.60 -17.97
N ASP A 106 -10.08 13.44 -17.91
CA ASP A 106 -10.40 14.33 -19.02
C ASP A 106 -9.30 15.41 -19.19
N GLN A 107 -9.34 16.14 -20.31
CA GLN A 107 -8.32 17.15 -20.63
C GLN A 107 -8.16 18.20 -19.52
N ARG A 108 -9.26 18.63 -18.91
CA ARG A 108 -9.25 19.65 -17.85
C ARG A 108 -8.73 19.07 -16.54
N GLN A 109 -9.19 17.89 -16.14
CA GLN A 109 -8.66 17.18 -14.97
C GLN A 109 -7.15 16.92 -15.08
N TYR A 110 -6.67 16.62 -16.28
CA TYR A 110 -5.26 16.45 -16.56
C TYR A 110 -4.49 17.77 -16.46
N GLU A 111 -4.99 18.85 -17.07
CA GLU A 111 -4.39 20.20 -16.99
C GLU A 111 -4.38 20.76 -15.56
N ASP A 112 -5.44 20.55 -14.78
CA ASP A 112 -5.55 20.99 -13.39
C ASP A 112 -4.62 20.17 -12.45
N LEU A 113 -4.34 18.90 -12.79
CA LEU A 113 -3.40 18.03 -12.05
C LEU A 113 -1.93 18.32 -12.37
N LEU A 114 -1.62 18.65 -13.63
CA LEU A 114 -0.25 18.72 -14.16
C LEU A 114 0.72 19.63 -13.36
N PRO A 115 0.32 20.82 -12.84
CA PRO A 115 1.20 21.67 -12.03
C PRO A 115 1.76 20.97 -10.77
N TYR A 116 1.00 20.06 -10.16
CA TYR A 116 1.43 19.32 -8.96
C TYR A 116 2.43 18.18 -9.27
N CYS A 117 2.67 17.89 -10.55
CA CYS A 117 3.46 16.75 -11.02
C CYS A 117 4.83 17.16 -11.60
N ASN A 118 5.26 18.42 -11.45
CA ASN A 118 6.57 18.89 -11.89
C ASN A 118 7.67 18.36 -10.96
N ALA A 119 8.47 17.41 -11.45
CA ALA A 119 9.52 16.75 -10.68
C ALA A 119 10.64 17.68 -10.21
N ILE A 120 10.84 18.83 -10.89
CA ILE A 120 11.81 19.86 -10.46
C ILE A 120 11.49 20.37 -9.05
N ASP A 121 10.21 20.48 -8.69
CA ASP A 121 9.79 20.97 -7.37
C ASP A 121 10.07 19.95 -6.25
N PHE A 122 10.24 18.67 -6.62
CA PHE A 122 10.52 17.55 -5.70
C PHE A 122 12.03 17.33 -5.50
N GLU A 123 12.89 17.73 -6.43
CA GLU A 123 14.36 17.59 -6.32
C GLU A 123 14.96 18.14 -5.01
N PRO A 124 14.57 19.33 -4.49
CA PRO A 124 15.12 19.85 -3.24
C PRO A 124 14.86 18.99 -2.00
N TYR A 125 13.90 18.05 -2.09
CA TYR A 125 13.51 17.13 -1.01
C TYR A 125 14.12 15.73 -1.19
N ARG A 126 14.78 15.45 -2.32
CA ARG A 126 15.44 14.16 -2.59
C ARG A 126 16.42 13.81 -1.47
N ASN A 127 16.29 12.61 -0.92
CA ASN A 127 17.09 12.08 0.19
C ASN A 127 16.99 12.90 1.51
N ARG A 128 16.03 13.83 1.63
CA ARG A 128 15.79 14.56 2.88
C ARG A 128 14.97 13.70 3.84
N THR A 129 15.46 13.57 5.08
CA THR A 129 14.66 13.05 6.19
C THR A 129 13.78 14.17 6.73
N MET A 130 12.50 13.89 6.97
CA MET A 130 11.59 14.82 7.66
C MET A 130 11.97 14.93 9.14
N SER A 131 11.94 16.13 9.71
CA SER A 131 12.13 16.38 11.16
C SER A 131 10.91 17.06 11.78
N MET A 132 10.74 16.88 13.09
CA MET A 132 9.81 17.70 13.90
C MET A 132 10.36 19.11 14.16
N ASP A 133 11.68 19.31 13.99
CA ASP A 133 12.37 20.59 14.13
C ASP A 133 12.38 21.43 12.83
N ASP A 134 11.81 20.89 11.74
CA ASP A 134 11.68 21.60 10.47
C ASP A 134 10.69 22.79 10.59
N GLU A 135 11.00 23.92 9.93
CA GLU A 135 10.11 25.09 9.93
C GLU A 135 8.71 24.71 9.40
N GLY A 136 7.67 25.12 10.13
CA GLY A 136 6.28 24.88 9.78
C GLY A 136 5.75 23.48 10.10
N PHE A 137 6.46 22.65 10.88
CA PHE A 137 5.91 21.38 11.39
C PHE A 137 4.62 21.62 12.21
N ILE A 138 3.54 20.92 11.87
CA ILE A 138 2.23 21.02 12.55
C ILE A 138 1.65 19.66 13.00
N GLY A 139 2.39 18.55 12.83
CA GLY A 139 1.91 17.24 13.25
C GLY A 139 2.48 16.07 12.47
N TYR A 140 1.99 14.86 12.76
CA TYR A 140 2.48 13.62 12.16
C TYR A 140 1.37 12.57 11.95
N ARG A 141 1.61 11.65 11.03
CA ARG A 141 0.82 10.43 10.84
C ARG A 141 1.26 9.41 11.90
N ASP A 142 0.32 8.93 12.71
CA ASP A 142 0.62 8.12 13.90
C ASP A 142 0.51 6.62 13.59
N GLU A 143 -0.69 6.15 13.23
CA GLU A 143 -0.90 4.73 12.90
C GLU A 143 -0.64 4.39 11.42
N ILE A 144 -0.49 5.41 10.56
CA ILE A 144 -0.34 5.27 9.10
C ILE A 144 1.03 5.75 8.65
N LYS A 145 1.61 5.05 7.68
CA LYS A 145 2.73 5.52 6.87
C LYS A 145 2.23 5.81 5.47
N VAL A 146 2.62 6.94 4.91
CA VAL A 146 2.45 7.26 3.49
C VAL A 146 3.84 7.50 2.90
N SER A 147 4.10 6.93 1.73
CA SER A 147 5.25 7.30 0.90
C SER A 147 4.80 7.72 -0.50
N PHE A 148 5.53 8.67 -1.06
CA PHE A 148 5.46 9.06 -2.46
C PHE A 148 6.63 8.43 -3.20
N CYS A 149 6.41 7.92 -4.41
CA CYS A 149 7.48 7.75 -5.38
C CYS A 149 7.07 8.18 -6.79
N GLY A 150 8.06 8.58 -7.59
CA GLY A 150 7.84 9.10 -8.94
C GLY A 150 9.03 8.86 -9.86
N VAL A 151 8.74 8.59 -11.14
CA VAL A 151 9.75 8.41 -12.20
C VAL A 151 9.48 9.36 -13.37
N THR A 152 10.53 10.00 -13.88
CA THR A 152 10.43 10.79 -15.11
C THR A 152 10.90 9.97 -16.31
N ALA A 153 10.54 10.41 -17.53
CA ALA A 153 11.16 9.93 -18.77
C ALA A 153 12.35 10.81 -19.19
N SER A 154 12.86 11.64 -18.27
CA SER A 154 13.92 12.64 -18.48
C SER A 154 15.16 12.24 -17.68
N TYR A 155 16.13 13.16 -17.54
CA TYR A 155 17.34 12.95 -16.77
C TYR A 155 17.13 12.92 -15.24
N ILE A 156 15.94 13.30 -14.74
CA ILE A 156 15.61 13.30 -13.31
C ILE A 156 15.41 11.83 -12.85
N PRO A 157 16.26 11.32 -11.92
CA PRO A 157 16.14 9.96 -11.41
C PRO A 157 14.84 9.71 -10.63
N TYR A 158 14.53 8.44 -10.37
CA TYR A 158 13.51 8.02 -9.39
C TYR A 158 13.58 8.85 -8.11
N ILE A 159 12.46 9.45 -7.69
CA ILE A 159 12.31 10.15 -6.41
C ILE A 159 11.45 9.28 -5.51
N GLU A 160 11.86 9.14 -4.25
CA GLU A 160 11.04 8.61 -3.16
C GLU A 160 11.10 9.60 -2.01
N LEU A 161 9.93 9.95 -1.45
CA LEU A 161 9.82 10.85 -0.31
C LEU A 161 8.95 10.19 0.77
N PRO A 162 9.41 10.15 2.04
CA PRO A 162 8.52 9.86 3.14
C PRO A 162 7.47 10.96 3.26
N MET A 163 6.29 10.61 3.77
CA MET A 163 5.22 11.55 4.08
C MET A 163 4.72 11.28 5.50
N ASN A 164 5.63 11.27 6.47
CA ASN A 164 5.27 10.97 7.86
C ASN A 164 4.78 12.22 8.61
N TYR A 165 5.25 13.42 8.26
CA TYR A 165 4.93 14.68 8.95
C TYR A 165 4.09 15.61 8.09
N TYR A 166 3.26 16.42 8.77
CA TYR A 166 2.48 17.50 8.19
C TYR A 166 3.17 18.83 8.45
N TYR A 167 3.09 19.72 7.47
CA TYR A 167 3.60 21.08 7.55
C TYR A 167 2.50 22.08 7.16
N ASP A 168 2.64 23.33 7.59
CA ASP A 168 1.77 24.43 7.21
C ASP A 168 1.80 24.74 5.70
N GLU A 169 0.90 25.59 5.22
CA GLU A 169 0.77 25.93 3.79
C GLU A 169 2.02 26.56 3.15
N LYS A 170 2.88 27.22 3.95
CA LYS A 170 4.14 27.83 3.49
C LYS A 170 5.24 26.78 3.30
N HIS A 171 5.26 25.75 4.14
CA HIS A 171 6.35 24.75 4.21
C HIS A 171 5.99 23.35 3.66
N ILE A 172 4.70 23.10 3.39
CA ILE A 172 4.18 21.83 2.87
C ILE A 172 4.90 21.35 1.61
N TRP A 173 5.40 20.12 1.71
CA TRP A 173 6.17 19.43 0.66
C TRP A 173 5.30 19.19 -0.59
N PRO A 174 5.90 19.15 -1.79
CA PRO A 174 5.15 18.99 -3.04
C PRO A 174 4.45 17.62 -3.14
N SER A 175 4.99 16.57 -2.52
CA SER A 175 4.32 15.27 -2.38
C SER A 175 3.01 15.36 -1.60
N GLU A 176 2.97 16.13 -0.52
CA GLU A 176 1.77 16.36 0.28
C GLU A 176 0.77 17.26 -0.46
N LYS A 177 1.24 18.33 -1.13
CA LYS A 177 0.38 19.17 -2.00
C LYS A 177 -0.33 18.33 -3.07
N LEU A 178 0.41 17.44 -3.74
CA LEU A 178 -0.13 16.53 -4.76
C LEU A 178 -1.11 15.52 -4.16
N TYR A 179 -0.77 14.91 -3.01
CA TYR A 179 -1.64 13.95 -2.31
C TYR A 179 -2.96 14.60 -1.88
N CYS A 180 -2.92 15.78 -1.27
CA CYS A 180 -4.09 16.59 -0.93
C CYS A 180 -4.98 16.84 -2.15
N TYR A 181 -4.40 17.31 -3.26
CA TYR A 181 -5.14 17.59 -4.48
C TYR A 181 -5.84 16.34 -5.03
N ILE A 182 -5.11 15.22 -5.15
CA ILE A 182 -5.68 13.95 -5.62
C ILE A 182 -6.82 13.49 -4.71
N TYR A 183 -6.59 13.55 -3.40
CA TYR A 183 -7.54 13.12 -2.40
C TYR A 183 -8.85 13.91 -2.49
N GLN A 184 -8.76 15.25 -2.50
CA GLN A 184 -9.92 16.13 -2.53
C GLN A 184 -10.67 16.06 -3.86
N THR A 185 -9.96 16.04 -4.98
CA THR A 185 -10.56 16.08 -6.32
C THR A 185 -11.15 14.74 -6.74
N PHE A 186 -10.44 13.62 -6.54
CA PHE A 186 -10.81 12.32 -7.11
C PHE A 186 -11.32 11.29 -6.10
N LEU A 187 -10.90 11.36 -4.82
CA LEU A 187 -11.17 10.28 -3.84
C LEU A 187 -12.31 10.60 -2.87
N ASN A 188 -12.30 11.79 -2.26
CA ASN A 188 -13.22 12.16 -1.18
C ASN A 188 -14.69 12.27 -1.61
N ASN A 189 -14.92 12.74 -2.84
CA ASN A 189 -16.24 13.10 -3.34
C ASN A 189 -16.98 11.94 -4.05
N ASP A 190 -16.30 10.84 -4.41
CA ASP A 190 -16.96 9.69 -5.04
C ASP A 190 -17.62 8.77 -3.98
N LYS A 191 -18.94 8.62 -4.10
CA LYS A 191 -19.76 7.73 -3.27
C LYS A 191 -19.30 6.27 -3.29
N LYS A 192 -18.67 5.80 -4.37
CA LYS A 192 -18.09 4.45 -4.49
C LYS A 192 -16.84 4.29 -3.61
N LEU A 193 -16.08 5.37 -3.45
CA LEU A 193 -14.78 5.40 -2.76
C LEU A 193 -14.91 5.64 -1.25
N LYS A 194 -15.99 6.29 -0.81
CA LYS A 194 -16.25 6.68 0.59
C LYS A 194 -16.10 5.57 1.65
N LYS A 195 -16.24 4.28 1.29
CA LYS A 195 -16.06 3.14 2.21
C LYS A 195 -14.65 2.52 2.20
N TRP A 196 -13.81 2.93 1.26
CA TRP A 196 -12.48 2.35 0.99
C TRP A 196 -11.35 3.32 1.36
N VAL A 197 -11.59 4.61 1.13
CA VAL A 197 -10.69 5.71 1.39
C VAL A 197 -10.80 6.14 2.85
N MET A 198 -9.68 6.24 3.58
CA MET A 198 -9.64 6.89 4.90
C MET A 198 -9.62 8.41 4.73
N GLY A 199 -10.21 9.15 5.68
CA GLY A 199 -10.16 10.61 5.67
C GLY A 199 -8.72 11.16 5.51
N TYR A 200 -8.54 12.23 4.74
CA TYR A 200 -7.26 12.96 4.79
C TYR A 200 -7.01 13.46 6.22
N GLY A 201 -5.82 13.22 6.76
CA GLY A 201 -5.51 13.48 8.17
C GLY A 201 -6.09 12.45 9.16
N ALA A 202 -6.69 11.35 8.70
CA ALA A 202 -7.09 10.26 9.61
C ALA A 202 -5.86 9.68 10.33
N LEU A 203 -6.09 9.14 11.54
CA LEU A 203 -5.07 8.47 12.38
C LEU A 203 -3.73 9.25 12.44
N SER A 204 -3.86 10.57 12.54
CA SER A 204 -2.78 11.55 12.58
C SER A 204 -2.97 12.47 13.79
N LEU A 205 -1.88 12.98 14.35
CA LEU A 205 -1.88 13.97 15.42
C LEU A 205 -1.45 15.32 14.84
N LEU A 206 -2.30 16.33 14.98
CA LEU A 206 -2.04 17.72 14.58
C LEU A 206 -2.02 18.63 15.81
N PHE A 207 -1.22 19.70 15.76
CA PHE A 207 -0.94 20.62 16.87
C PHE A 207 -1.42 22.05 16.58
#